data_AF-A0A831UWZ3-F1
#
_entry.id   AF-A0A831UWZ3-F1
#
_cell.length_a   1.000
_cell.length_b   1.000
_cell.length_c   1.000
_cell.angle_alpha   90.00
_cell.angle_beta   90.00
_cell.angle_gamma   90.00
#
_symmetry.space_group_name_H-M   'P 1'
#
loop_
_entity.id
_entity.type
_entity.pdbx_description
1 polymer ?
#
loop_
_entity_poly.entity_id
_entity_poly.type
_entity_poly.pdbx_seq_one_letter_code
_entity_poly.pdbx_strand_id
1 'polypeptide(L)'
;MSKIICSAAIRGAKKIIDTAEETYEQALKKYGPDQEVSFPNTAYFLPIIYSMLGAKIEKLGDMKDIFQECRTLLPPVVSQDIWLPY
;
A
#
# COMPACT_ATOMS: atom_id res chain seq x y z
N MET A 1 -2.13 -17.87 -17.17
CA MET A 1 -1.16 -16.94 -16.56
C MET A 1 -0.02 -17.77 -15.94
N SER A 2 1.25 -17.33 -15.99
CA SER A 2 2.40 -18.16 -15.53
C SER A 2 2.52 -18.19 -14.00
N LYS A 3 2.58 -19.40 -13.40
CA LYS A 3 2.77 -19.60 -11.95
C LYS A 3 3.98 -18.84 -11.42
N ILE A 4 5.09 -18.89 -12.14
CA ILE A 4 6.35 -18.25 -11.73
C ILE A 4 6.16 -16.72 -11.66
N ILE A 5 5.51 -16.14 -12.68
CA ILE A 5 5.32 -14.70 -12.78
C ILE A 5 4.39 -14.19 -11.68
N CYS A 6 3.24 -14.82 -11.50
CA CYS A 6 2.29 -14.43 -10.46
C CYS A 6 2.87 -14.62 -9.05
N SER A 7 3.60 -15.72 -8.81
CA SER A 7 4.28 -15.94 -7.51
C SER A 7 5.36 -14.89 -7.24
N ALA A 8 6.06 -14.40 -8.27
CA ALA A 8 7.02 -13.31 -8.13
C ALA A 8 6.32 -11.97 -7.86
N ALA A 9 5.26 -11.66 -8.60
CA ALA A 9 4.47 -10.43 -8.42
C ALA A 9 3.88 -10.33 -7.01
N ILE A 10 3.29 -11.40 -6.48
CA ILE A 10 2.70 -11.42 -5.14
C ILE A 10 3.76 -11.21 -4.05
N ARG A 11 4.91 -11.88 -4.16
CA ARG A 11 6.02 -11.67 -3.21
C ARG A 11 6.56 -10.24 -3.29
N GLY A 12 6.69 -9.70 -4.50
CA GLY A 12 7.13 -8.31 -4.71
C GLY A 12 6.16 -7.31 -4.10
N ALA A 13 4.86 -7.47 -4.33
CA ALA A 13 3.82 -6.61 -3.78
C ALA A 13 3.82 -6.61 -2.25
N LYS A 14 3.94 -7.78 -1.61
CA LYS A 14 4.07 -7.89 -0.15
C LYS A 14 5.29 -7.10 0.36
N LYS A 15 6.46 -7.32 -0.26
CA LYS A 15 7.71 -6.62 0.11
C LYS A 15 7.58 -5.09 -0.01
N ILE A 16 6.93 -4.60 -1.06
CA ILE A 16 6.73 -3.16 -1.27
C ILE A 16 5.86 -2.57 -0.15
N ILE A 17 4.77 -3.24 0.22
CA ILE A 17 3.90 -2.77 1.31
C ILE A 17 4.66 -2.78 2.64
N ASP A 18 5.43 -3.84 2.93
CA ASP A 18 6.25 -3.90 4.16
C ASP A 18 7.24 -2.72 4.22
N THR A 19 7.94 -2.44 3.11
CA THR A 19 8.91 -1.33 3.04
C THR A 19 8.25 0.04 3.20
N ALA A 20 7.07 0.21 2.60
CA ALA A 20 6.30 1.45 2.70
C ALA A 20 5.77 1.67 4.13
N GLU A 21 5.31 0.61 4.80
CA GLU A 21 4.82 0.66 6.18
C GLU A 21 5.96 0.99 7.16
N GLU A 22 7.15 0.40 6.99
CA GLU A 22 8.34 0.75 7.78
C GLU A 22 8.71 2.23 7.62
N THR A 23 8.68 2.76 6.40
CA THR A 23 8.99 4.17 6.12
C THR A 23 7.93 5.09 6.72
N TYR A 24 6.66 4.71 6.63
CA TYR A 24 5.54 5.40 7.24
C TYR A 24 5.67 5.48 8.76
N GLU A 25 5.98 4.37 9.43
CA GLU A 25 6.17 4.36 10.88
C GLU A 25 7.31 5.27 11.34
N GLN A 26 8.41 5.30 10.59
CA GLN A 26 9.53 6.20 10.87
C GLN A 26 9.10 7.67 10.74
N ALA A 27 8.34 8.01 9.71
CA ALA A 27 7.78 9.35 9.53
C ALA A 27 6.80 9.70 10.66
N LEU A 28 5.91 8.77 11.02
CA LEU A 28 4.92 8.96 12.08
C LEU A 28 5.59 9.20 13.43
N LYS A 29 6.65 8.44 13.76
CA LYS A 29 7.45 8.64 14.99
C LYS A 29 8.16 9.99 15.00
N LYS A 30 8.61 10.49 13.85
CA LYS A 30 9.38 11.73 13.74
C LYS A 30 8.52 12.99 13.73
N TYR A 31 7.39 12.97 13.04
CA TYR A 31 6.57 14.16 12.77
C TYR A 31 5.22 14.14 13.50
N GLY A 32 4.78 12.98 13.98
CA GLY A 32 3.48 12.81 14.62
C GLY A 32 2.32 12.65 13.61
N PRO A 33 1.13 12.25 14.08
CA PRO A 33 -0.02 11.96 13.23
C PRO A 33 -0.63 13.21 12.58
N ASP A 34 -0.48 14.39 13.19
CA ASP A 34 -1.08 15.64 12.72
C ASP A 34 -0.29 16.36 11.63
N GLN A 35 0.89 15.85 11.26
CA GLN A 35 1.70 16.43 10.20
C GLN A 35 0.96 16.39 8.87
N GLU A 36 0.80 17.56 8.25
CA GLU A 36 0.21 17.70 6.92
C GLU A 36 1.11 17.05 5.85
N VAL A 37 0.47 16.38 4.89
CA VAL A 37 1.11 15.74 3.74
C VAL A 37 0.39 16.17 2.47
N SER A 38 1.16 16.64 1.50
CA SER A 38 0.67 17.01 0.18
C SER A 38 1.76 16.91 -0.87
N PHE A 39 1.35 16.75 -2.12
CA PHE A 39 2.24 17.01 -3.26
C PHE A 39 2.10 18.48 -3.69
N PRO A 40 3.18 19.12 -4.15
CA PRO A 40 3.07 20.46 -4.73
C PRO A 40 2.22 20.42 -6.01
N ASN A 41 1.46 21.49 -6.25
CA ASN A 41 0.71 21.72 -7.50
C ASN A 41 -0.33 20.64 -7.84
N THR A 42 -0.99 20.03 -6.84
CA THR A 42 -2.13 19.13 -7.07
C THR A 42 -3.28 19.41 -6.12
N ALA A 43 -4.51 19.27 -6.64
CA ALA A 43 -5.74 19.27 -5.84
C ALA A 43 -6.26 17.85 -5.58
N TYR A 44 -5.48 16.82 -5.92
CA TYR A 44 -5.87 15.40 -5.86
C TYR A 44 -5.21 14.63 -4.71
N PHE A 45 -4.81 15.31 -3.62
CA PHE A 45 -4.19 14.68 -2.46
C PHE A 45 -3.01 13.79 -2.86
N LEU A 46 -3.08 12.48 -2.55
CA LEU A 46 -2.26 11.44 -3.15
C LEU A 46 -3.03 10.81 -4.34
N PRO A 47 -2.69 11.16 -5.60
CA PRO A 47 -3.58 10.94 -6.75
C PRO A 47 -3.97 9.48 -7.00
N ILE A 48 -3.02 8.55 -6.82
CA ILE A 48 -3.26 7.11 -7.05
C ILE A 48 -4.17 6.52 -5.98
N ILE A 49 -3.99 6.94 -4.72
CA ILE A 49 -4.84 6.44 -3.63
C ILE A 49 -6.24 7.05 -3.75
N TYR A 50 -6.32 8.34 -4.07
CA TYR A 50 -7.59 9.02 -4.28
C TYR A 50 -8.36 8.43 -5.47
N SER A 51 -7.68 8.06 -6.57
CA SER A 51 -8.36 7.47 -7.74
C SER A 51 -8.88 6.06 -7.49
N MET A 52 -8.20 5.26 -6.67
CA MET A 52 -8.59 3.87 -6.39
C MET A 52 -9.58 3.74 -5.24
N LEU A 53 -9.40 4.52 -4.17
CA LEU A 53 -10.15 4.36 -2.91
C LEU A 53 -11.06 5.56 -2.58
N GLY A 54 -10.93 6.69 -3.30
CA GLY A 54 -11.63 7.93 -2.96
C GLY A 54 -11.16 8.57 -1.65
N ALA A 55 -10.10 8.05 -1.03
CA ALA A 55 -9.59 8.52 0.25
C ALA A 55 -8.80 9.82 0.09
N LYS A 56 -9.21 10.85 0.84
CA LYS A 56 -8.55 12.16 0.89
C LYS A 56 -7.54 12.14 2.02
N ILE A 57 -6.26 12.08 1.67
CA ILE A 57 -5.16 12.02 2.63
C ILE A 57 -4.59 13.43 2.76
N GLU A 58 -4.74 14.02 3.93
CA GLU A 58 -4.24 15.36 4.25
C GLU A 58 -3.18 15.32 5.34
N LYS A 59 -3.20 14.29 6.20
CA LYS A 59 -2.28 14.12 7.31
C LYS A 59 -1.63 12.74 7.30
N LEU A 60 -0.51 12.60 8.02
CA LEU A 60 0.12 11.29 8.24
C LEU A 60 -0.82 10.30 8.94
N GLY A 61 -1.68 10.75 9.84
CA GLY A 61 -2.65 9.87 10.52
C GLY A 61 -3.58 9.12 9.54
N ASP A 62 -4.02 9.78 8.48
CA ASP A 62 -5.00 9.24 7.51
C ASP A 62 -4.44 8.06 6.71
N MET A 63 -3.11 7.97 6.59
CA MET A 63 -2.46 6.92 5.82
C MET A 63 -2.59 5.53 6.47
N LYS A 64 -2.85 5.46 7.77
CA LYS A 64 -2.93 4.18 8.49
C LYS A 64 -4.02 3.26 7.94
N ASP A 65 -5.19 3.82 7.66
CA ASP A 65 -6.33 3.06 7.13
C ASP A 65 -6.06 2.57 5.70
N ILE A 66 -5.23 3.29 4.94
CA ILE A 66 -4.82 2.91 3.58
C ILE A 66 -3.91 1.68 3.60
N PHE A 67 -3.00 1.58 4.57
CA PHE A 67 -2.19 0.37 4.72
C PHE A 67 -3.05 -0.84 5.04
N GLN A 68 -4.10 -0.68 5.85
CA GLN A 68 -5.06 -1.75 6.11
C GLN A 68 -5.76 -2.20 4.83
N GLU A 69 -6.24 -1.28 3.99
CA GLU A 69 -6.82 -1.63 2.69
C GLU A 69 -5.81 -2.26 1.72
N CYS A 70 -4.56 -1.81 1.72
CA CYS A 70 -3.52 -2.44 0.92
C CYS A 70 -3.31 -3.92 1.30
N ARG A 71 -3.44 -4.25 2.60
CA ARG A 71 -3.34 -5.63 3.09
C ARG A 71 -4.54 -6.49 2.68
N THR A 72 -5.75 -5.93 2.56
CA THR A 72 -6.94 -6.67 2.09
C THR A 72 -6.85 -6.98 0.60
N LEU A 73 -6.23 -6.09 -0.20
CA LEU A 73 -6.04 -6.26 -1.63
C LEU A 73 -4.93 -7.27 -2.00
N LEU A 74 -4.04 -7.60 -1.06
CA LEU A 74 -2.95 -8.53 -1.31
C LEU A 74 -3.45 -9.99 -1.38
N PRO A 75 -3.21 -10.70 -2.49
CA PRO A 75 -3.58 -12.10 -2.58
C PRO A 75 -2.69 -12.98 -1.66
N PRO A 76 -3.19 -14.18 -1.30
CA PRO A 76 -2.39 -15.15 -0.56
C PRO A 76 -1.17 -15.60 -1.37
N VAL A 77 -0.16 -16.15 -0.67
CA VAL A 77 1.01 -16.71 -1.35
C VAL A 77 0.59 -17.93 -2.15
N VAL A 78 1.12 -18.05 -3.37
CA VAL A 78 0.81 -19.15 -4.27
C VAL A 78 1.31 -20.48 -3.68
N SER A 79 0.42 -21.46 -3.60
CA SER A 79 0.75 -22.81 -3.11
C SER A 79 1.74 -23.52 -4.03
N GLN A 80 2.62 -24.35 -3.43
CA GLN A 80 3.59 -25.13 -4.18
C GLN A 80 2.95 -26.35 -4.86
N ASP A 81 2.05 -27.05 -4.17
CA ASP A 81 1.54 -28.37 -4.61
C ASP A 81 0.30 -28.27 -5.49
N ILE A 82 -0.69 -27.47 -5.09
CA ILE A 82 -1.97 -27.32 -5.80
C ILE A 82 -2.17 -25.84 -6.12
N TRP A 83 -2.01 -25.51 -7.39
CA TRP A 83 -2.18 -24.14 -7.86
C TRP A 83 -3.56 -23.95 -8.51
N LEU A 84 -4.35 -23.01 -7.98
CA LEU A 84 -5.62 -22.60 -8.56
C LEU A 84 -5.37 -21.56 -9.67
N PRO A 85 -5.99 -21.69 -10.85
CA PRO A 85 -5.96 -20.62 -11.85
C PRO A 85 -6.48 -19.33 -11.23
N TYR A 86 -5.62 -18.30 -11.22
CA TYR A 86 -5.95 -16.96 -10.74
C TYR A 86 -7.05 -16.33 -11.59
#